data_AF-A0A368G0W4-F1
#
_entry.id   AF-A0A368G0W4-F1
#
_cell.length_a   1.000
_cell.length_b   1.000
_cell.length_c   1.000
_cell.angle_alpha   90.00
_cell.angle_beta   90.00
_cell.angle_gamma   90.00
#
_symmetry.space_group_name_H-M   'P 1'
#
loop_
_entity.id
_entity.type
_entity.pdbx_description
1 polymer ?
#
loop_
_entity_poly.entity_id
_entity_poly.type
_entity_poly.pdbx_seq_one_letter_code
_entity_poly.pdbx_strand_id
1 'polypeptide(L)'
;MDGLVYDCGLEEDARKEIKLPGYADLHHRGVTRFSGDYEGSAISALKEILETFSADKNSMRQVVYPKATRFGCSGRLRRNKKTGRRRMDWVCIYDKKPKDGESFEGGEPCNENKDCTYYKGSTCEWNLCYTFF
;
A
#
# COMPACT_ATOMS: atom_id res chain seq x y z
N MET A 1 2.05 10.42 -12.09
CA MET A 1 2.02 9.48 -10.95
C MET A 1 0.98 10.01 -9.97
N ASP A 2 0.00 9.21 -9.57
CA ASP A 2 -0.88 9.59 -8.47
C ASP A 2 -0.20 9.38 -7.11
N GLY A 3 -0.39 10.31 -6.19
CA GLY A 3 -0.05 10.15 -4.79
C GLY A 3 -1.13 9.34 -4.07
N LEU A 4 -0.73 8.58 -3.06
CA LEU A 4 -1.65 7.75 -2.28
C LEU A 4 -2.20 8.53 -1.09
N VAL A 5 -3.49 8.88 -1.15
CA VAL A 5 -4.23 9.43 -0.01
C VAL A 5 -4.42 8.33 1.03
N TYR A 6 -4.06 8.60 2.28
CA TYR A 6 -4.33 7.67 3.38
C TYR A 6 -5.84 7.66 3.69
N ASP A 7 -6.47 6.50 3.55
CA ASP A 7 -7.92 6.33 3.67
C ASP A 7 -8.26 5.38 4.84
N CYS A 8 -8.90 5.92 5.88
CA CYS A 8 -9.28 5.17 7.07
C CYS A 8 -10.28 4.04 6.78
N GLY A 9 -11.07 4.15 5.71
CA GLY A 9 -11.95 3.07 5.25
C GLY A 9 -11.15 1.88 4.73
N LEU A 10 -10.06 2.13 3.99
CA LEU A 10 -9.14 1.10 3.52
C LEU A 10 -8.29 0.51 4.65
N GLU A 11 -7.97 1.30 5.69
CA GLU A 11 -7.34 0.78 6.91
C GLU A 11 -8.26 -0.22 7.63
N GLU A 12 -9.54 0.09 7.77
CA GLU A 12 -10.53 -0.81 8.35
C GLU A 12 -10.71 -2.09 7.50
N ASP A 13 -10.69 -1.97 6.18
CA ASP A 13 -10.68 -3.13 5.29
C ASP A 13 -9.38 -3.95 5.41
N ALA A 14 -8.23 -3.32 5.63
CA ALA A 14 -6.98 -4.01 5.94
C ALA A 14 -7.08 -4.79 7.26
N ARG A 15 -7.74 -4.19 8.27
CA ARG A 15 -8.01 -4.85 9.56
C ARG A 15 -8.92 -6.06 9.40
N LYS A 16 -9.88 -6.03 8.46
CA LYS A 16 -10.73 -7.18 8.13
C LYS A 16 -9.95 -8.25 7.36
N GLU A 17 -9.12 -7.88 6.39
CA GLU A 17 -8.25 -8.79 5.64
C GLU A 17 -7.29 -9.56 6.56
N ILE A 18 -6.76 -8.93 7.61
CA ILE A 18 -5.93 -9.61 8.63
C ILE A 18 -6.70 -10.69 9.40
N LYS A 19 -8.01 -10.47 9.64
CA LYS A 19 -8.88 -11.40 10.36
C LYS A 19 -9.44 -12.49 9.44
N LEU A 20 -9.76 -12.15 8.21
CA LEU A 20 -10.36 -13.02 7.20
C LEU A 20 -9.60 -12.83 5.86
N PRO A 21 -8.56 -13.63 5.61
CA PRO A 21 -7.80 -13.56 4.36
C PRO A 21 -8.70 -13.77 3.13
N GLY A 22 -8.58 -12.88 2.15
CA GLY A 22 -9.40 -12.86 0.93
C GLY A 22 -10.56 -11.85 0.96
N TYR A 23 -10.80 -11.17 2.09
CA TYR A 23 -11.78 -10.09 2.19
C TYR A 23 -11.52 -8.98 1.14
N ALA A 24 -10.27 -8.57 0.97
CA ALA A 24 -9.91 -7.51 0.04
C ALA A 24 -10.17 -7.87 -1.44
N ASP A 25 -9.98 -9.13 -1.82
CA ASP A 25 -10.23 -9.59 -3.19
C ASP A 25 -11.74 -9.58 -3.51
N LEU A 26 -12.63 -9.81 -2.53
CA LEU A 26 -14.09 -9.67 -2.69
C LEU A 26 -14.50 -8.24 -3.08
N HIS A 27 -13.69 -7.25 -2.68
CA HIS A 27 -13.91 -5.84 -2.98
C HIS A 27 -13.01 -5.32 -4.12
N HIS A 28 -12.37 -6.23 -4.88
CA HIS A 28 -11.49 -5.91 -6.01
C HIS A 28 -10.34 -4.96 -5.65
N ARG A 29 -9.81 -5.08 -4.43
CA ARG A 29 -8.75 -4.20 -3.93
C ARG A 29 -7.35 -4.72 -4.25
N GLY A 30 -6.41 -3.79 -4.33
CA GLY A 30 -4.99 -4.11 -4.29
C GLY A 30 -4.56 -4.48 -2.87
N VAL A 31 -3.62 -5.42 -2.73
CA VAL A 31 -3.15 -5.88 -1.40
C VAL A 31 -1.64 -6.03 -1.39
N THR A 32 -0.98 -5.49 -0.37
CA THR A 32 0.40 -5.84 -0.03
C THR A 32 0.49 -6.36 1.39
N ARG A 33 1.46 -7.24 1.65
CA ARG A 33 1.68 -7.86 2.96
C ARG A 33 3.16 -7.85 3.27
N PHE A 34 3.52 -7.40 4.46
CA PHE A 34 4.89 -7.46 4.96
C PHE A 34 4.89 -7.79 6.44
N SER A 35 5.91 -8.53 6.87
CA SER A 35 5.99 -9.00 8.25
C SER A 35 7.43 -9.35 8.62
N GLY A 36 7.72 -9.32 9.90
CA GLY A 36 9.04 -9.66 10.41
C GLY A 36 9.01 -9.99 11.89
N ASP A 37 9.86 -10.94 12.27
CA ASP A 37 10.22 -11.16 13.67
C ASP A 37 11.15 -10.03 14.10
N TYR A 38 11.02 -9.54 15.33
CA TYR A 38 11.81 -8.41 15.80
C TYR A 38 12.10 -8.45 17.31
N GLU A 39 13.17 -7.74 17.66
CA GLU A 39 13.52 -7.36 19.02
C GLU A 39 13.56 -5.81 19.11
N GLY A 40 13.62 -5.23 20.31
CA GLY A 40 13.55 -3.77 20.46
C GLY A 40 12.15 -3.15 20.24
N SER A 41 12.12 -1.94 19.67
CA SER A 41 10.90 -1.14 19.52
C SER A 41 10.11 -1.50 18.26
N ALA A 42 8.79 -1.33 18.28
CA ALA A 42 7.95 -1.60 17.12
C ALA A 42 8.29 -0.69 15.92
N ILE A 43 8.63 0.57 16.15
CA ILE A 43 8.94 1.51 15.06
C ILE A 43 10.29 1.19 14.40
N SER A 44 11.29 0.77 15.17
CA SER A 44 12.57 0.29 14.64
C SER A 44 12.37 -0.95 13.77
N ALA A 45 11.56 -1.89 14.26
CA ALA A 45 11.22 -3.09 13.51
C ALA A 45 10.46 -2.77 12.21
N LEU A 46 9.51 -1.85 12.25
CA LEU A 46 8.77 -1.43 11.06
C LEU A 46 9.71 -0.86 9.99
N LYS A 47 10.71 -0.06 10.39
CA LYS A 47 11.72 0.48 9.47
C LYS A 47 12.48 -0.65 8.76
N GLU A 48 13.04 -1.59 9.51
CA GLU A 48 13.80 -2.73 8.94
C GLU A 48 12.93 -3.62 8.05
N ILE A 49 11.68 -3.83 8.43
CA ILE A 49 10.72 -4.61 7.63
C ILE A 49 10.37 -3.87 6.33
N LEU A 50 10.22 -2.55 6.36
CA LEU A 50 9.98 -1.75 5.15
C LEU A 50 11.20 -1.74 4.22
N GLU A 51 12.42 -1.69 4.77
CA GLU A 51 13.66 -1.85 4.00
C GLU A 51 13.68 -3.21 3.29
N THR A 52 13.36 -4.29 4.00
CA THR A 52 13.25 -5.63 3.42
C THR A 52 12.14 -5.73 2.38
N PHE A 53 10.98 -5.14 2.67
CA PHE A 53 9.80 -5.13 1.81
C PHE A 53 10.07 -4.41 0.49
N SER A 54 10.87 -3.35 0.49
CA SER A 54 11.21 -2.61 -0.73
C SER A 54 11.97 -3.45 -1.77
N ALA A 55 12.62 -4.55 -1.35
CA ALA A 55 13.28 -5.50 -2.26
C ALA A 55 12.30 -6.50 -2.92
N ASP A 56 11.05 -6.63 -2.44
CA ASP A 56 10.05 -7.50 -3.04
C ASP A 56 9.42 -6.85 -4.27
N LYS A 57 9.97 -7.18 -5.45
CA LYS A 57 9.53 -6.65 -6.74
C LYS A 57 8.03 -6.88 -7.03
N ASN A 58 7.47 -8.01 -6.58
CA ASN A 58 6.07 -8.32 -6.85
C ASN A 58 5.14 -7.47 -5.98
N SER A 59 5.47 -7.32 -4.70
CA SER A 59 4.73 -6.41 -3.83
C SER A 59 4.92 -4.94 -4.22
N MET A 60 6.12 -4.55 -4.62
CA MET A 60 6.41 -3.20 -5.10
C MET A 60 5.57 -2.83 -6.32
N ARG A 61 5.19 -3.79 -7.17
CA ARG A 61 4.28 -3.55 -8.29
C ARG A 61 2.94 -2.93 -7.85
N GLN A 62 2.42 -3.26 -6.67
CA GLN A 62 1.23 -2.59 -6.13
C GLN A 62 1.57 -1.23 -5.49
N VAL A 63 2.69 -1.13 -4.77
CA VAL A 63 3.11 0.09 -4.07
C VAL A 63 3.36 1.24 -5.04
N VAL A 64 3.96 0.95 -6.20
CA VAL A 64 4.34 1.94 -7.20
C VAL A 64 3.34 2.05 -8.35
N TYR A 65 2.15 1.45 -8.21
CA TYR A 65 1.17 1.44 -9.29
C TYR A 65 0.61 2.86 -9.54
N PRO A 66 0.86 3.49 -10.71
CA PRO A 66 0.62 4.93 -10.87
C PRO A 66 -0.83 5.38 -10.86
N LYS A 67 -1.77 4.43 -10.94
CA LYS A 67 -3.21 4.67 -10.98
C LYS A 67 -3.91 4.24 -9.68
N ALA A 68 -3.18 3.84 -8.65
CA ALA A 68 -3.75 3.72 -7.31
C ALA A 68 -3.75 5.13 -6.68
N THR A 69 -4.85 5.52 -6.05
CA THR A 69 -5.01 6.90 -5.52
C THR A 69 -5.23 6.92 -4.01
N ARG A 70 -5.58 5.77 -3.43
CA ARG A 70 -5.86 5.64 -2.00
C ARG A 70 -5.29 4.35 -1.46
N PHE A 71 -4.83 4.40 -0.21
CA PHE A 71 -4.43 3.20 0.52
C PHE A 71 -4.69 3.34 2.01
N GLY A 72 -4.76 2.21 2.70
CA GLY A 72 -4.82 2.17 4.16
C GLY A 72 -4.19 0.89 4.69
N CYS A 73 -3.52 0.96 5.83
CA CYS A 73 -2.74 -0.16 6.36
C CYS A 73 -3.10 -0.46 7.81
N SER A 74 -3.33 -1.72 8.12
CA SER A 74 -3.51 -2.21 9.48
C SER A 74 -2.38 -3.18 9.83
N GLY A 75 -2.00 -3.19 11.11
CA GLY A 75 -1.01 -4.12 11.65
C GLY A 75 -1.58 -4.97 12.79
N ARG A 76 -0.96 -6.12 13.05
CA ARG A 76 -1.13 -6.85 14.31
C ARG A 76 0.20 -7.32 14.86
N LEU A 77 0.31 -7.33 16.18
CA LEU A 77 1.45 -7.91 16.89
C LEU A 77 1.09 -9.33 17.34
N ARG A 78 1.98 -10.28 17.10
CA ARG A 78 1.84 -11.67 17.54
C ARG A 78 3.18 -12.21 18.02
N ARG A 79 3.16 -13.40 18.57
CA ARG A 79 4.37 -14.17 18.88
C ARG A 79 4.59 -15.21 17.79
N ASN A 80 5.79 -15.27 17.24
CA ASN A 80 6.14 -16.36 16.35
C ASN A 80 6.25 -17.65 17.17
N LYS A 81 5.43 -18.65 16.85
CA LYS A 81 5.36 -19.91 17.59
C LYS A 81 6.64 -20.75 17.51
N LYS A 82 7.44 -20.59 16.45
CA LYS A 82 8.68 -21.36 16.25
C LYS A 82 9.87 -20.74 16.98
N THR A 83 10.02 -19.42 16.90
CA THR A 83 11.18 -18.70 17.44
C THR A 83 10.91 -18.11 18.83
N GLY A 84 9.65 -18.04 19.25
CA GLY A 84 9.25 -17.37 20.49
C GLY A 84 9.39 -15.85 20.45
N ARG A 85 9.87 -15.28 19.34
CA ARG A 85 10.10 -13.83 19.17
C ARG A 85 8.79 -13.08 18.92
N ARG A 86 8.81 -11.78 19.19
CA ARG A 86 7.73 -10.87 18.77
C ARG A 86 7.76 -10.76 17.26
N ARG A 87 6.58 -10.68 16.65
CA ARG A 87 6.39 -10.58 15.21
C ARG A 87 5.31 -9.55 14.92
N MET A 88 5.55 -8.69 13.95
CA MET A 88 4.51 -7.83 13.41
C MET A 88 4.11 -8.28 12.00
N ASP A 89 2.82 -8.31 11.74
CA ASP A 89 2.28 -8.48 10.40
C ASP A 89 1.51 -7.22 10.01
N TRP A 90 1.75 -6.74 8.80
CA TRP A 90 1.08 -5.60 8.21
C TRP A 90 0.43 -5.98 6.88
N VAL A 91 -0.73 -5.40 6.64
CA VAL A 91 -1.44 -5.48 5.37
C VAL A 91 -1.82 -4.06 4.96
N CYS A 92 -1.56 -3.71 3.71
CA CYS A 92 -2.07 -2.48 3.11
C CYS A 92 -3.04 -2.82 1.98
N ILE A 93 -4.15 -2.10 1.96
CA ILE A 93 -5.21 -2.21 0.96
C ILE A 93 -5.17 -0.95 0.09
N TYR A 94 -5.30 -1.15 -1.22
CA TYR A 94 -5.28 -0.09 -2.22
C TYR A 94 -6.60 -0.09 -2.97
N ASP A 95 -7.07 1.09 -3.35
CA ASP A 95 -8.29 1.26 -4.14
C ASP A 95 -8.24 0.53 -5.48
N LYS A 96 -7.05 0.41 -6.09
CA LYS A 96 -6.84 -0.19 -7.41
C LYS A 96 -5.70 -1.20 -7.45
N LYS A 97 -5.99 -2.37 -8.01
CA LYS A 97 -5.02 -3.45 -8.26
C LYS A 97 -4.48 -3.36 -9.70
N PRO A 98 -3.16 -3.42 -9.92
CA PRO A 98 -2.60 -3.49 -11.28
C PRO A 98 -2.95 -4.82 -11.93
N LYS A 99 -3.15 -4.83 -13.24
CA LYS A 99 -3.27 -6.10 -14.00
C LYS A 99 -1.88 -6.70 -14.25
N ASP A 100 -1.84 -8.02 -14.40
CA ASP A 100 -0.60 -8.72 -14.80
C ASP A 100 -0.18 -8.26 -16.21
N GLY A 101 1.09 -7.89 -16.36
CA GLY A 101 1.63 -7.36 -17.61
C GLY A 101 1.22 -5.92 -17.96
N GLU A 102 0.37 -5.25 -17.17
CA GLU A 102 0.07 -3.82 -17.37
C GLU A 102 1.37 -2.98 -17.29
N SER A 103 1.57 -2.12 -18.29
CA SER A 103 2.66 -1.13 -18.28
C SER A 103 2.32 0.01 -17.34
N PHE A 104 3.31 0.43 -16.56
CA PHE A 104 3.23 1.59 -15.67
C PHE A 104 3.86 2.82 -16.32
N GLU A 105 4.46 2.66 -17.49
CA GLU A 105 5.04 3.75 -18.26
C GLU A 105 3.89 4.61 -18.82
N GLY A 106 3.97 5.92 -18.56
CA GLY A 106 2.97 6.86 -19.04
C GLY A 106 2.87 8.11 -18.19
N GLY A 107 2.99 9.25 -18.87
CA GLY A 107 2.85 10.59 -18.31
C GLY A 107 4.15 11.12 -17.68
N GLU A 108 4.41 12.39 -17.89
CA GLU A 108 5.41 13.14 -17.13
C GLU A 108 4.90 13.38 -15.69
N PRO A 109 5.79 13.64 -14.73
CA PRO A 109 5.39 14.20 -13.44
C PRO A 109 4.57 15.49 -13.65
N CYS A 110 3.53 15.70 -12.85
CA CYS A 110 2.69 16.89 -12.99
C CYS A 110 3.44 18.13 -12.51
N ASN A 111 3.21 19.28 -13.14
CA ASN A 111 3.63 20.59 -12.65
C ASN A 111 2.43 21.43 -12.20
N GLU A 112 1.27 21.20 -12.83
CA GLU A 112 0.00 21.86 -12.52
C GLU A 112 -1.16 20.87 -12.65
N ASN A 113 -2.33 21.23 -12.09
CA ASN A 113 -3.50 20.33 -11.99
C ASN A 113 -3.92 19.71 -13.31
N LYS A 114 -3.79 20.43 -14.44
CA LYS A 114 -4.20 19.95 -15.76
C LYS A 114 -3.32 18.85 -16.33
N ASP A 115 -2.12 18.65 -15.79
CA ASP A 115 -1.20 17.58 -16.21
C ASP A 115 -1.65 16.20 -15.70
N CYS A 116 -2.56 16.19 -14.71
CA CYS A 116 -3.12 14.97 -14.15
C CYS A 116 -4.27 14.44 -15.04
N THR A 117 -3.99 13.34 -15.75
CA THR A 117 -4.89 12.84 -16.80
C THR A 117 -5.61 11.53 -16.48
N TYR A 118 -5.21 10.81 -15.43
CA TYR A 118 -5.84 9.52 -15.08
C TYR A 118 -7.24 9.68 -14.47
N TYR A 119 -7.46 10.73 -13.69
CA TYR A 119 -8.71 10.99 -12.98
C TYR A 119 -9.14 12.45 -13.18
N LYS A 120 -10.44 12.69 -13.17
CA LYS A 120 -10.99 14.06 -13.23
C LYS A 120 -10.92 14.72 -11.86
N GLY A 121 -10.67 16.02 -11.84
CA GLY A 121 -10.66 16.81 -10.59
C GLY A 121 -9.41 16.60 -9.74
N SER A 122 -8.32 16.10 -10.34
CA SER A 122 -7.05 15.93 -9.64
C SER A 122 -6.33 17.26 -9.42
N THR A 123 -5.61 17.35 -8.30
CA THR A 123 -4.68 18.44 -7.96
C THR A 123 -3.25 17.95 -8.04
N CYS A 124 -2.32 18.81 -8.48
CA CYS A 124 -0.90 18.49 -8.53
C CYS A 124 -0.18 19.08 -7.32
N GLU A 125 0.46 18.23 -6.52
CA GLU A 125 1.28 18.63 -5.38
C GLU A 125 2.56 17.78 -5.34
N TRP A 126 3.73 18.42 -5.19
CA TRP A 126 5.03 17.73 -5.13
C TRP A 126 5.29 16.74 -6.28
N ASN A 127 4.87 17.09 -7.51
CA ASN A 127 4.95 16.24 -8.71
C ASN A 127 4.05 14.98 -8.67
N LEU A 128 3.10 14.93 -7.74
CA LEU A 128 2.13 13.84 -7.59
C LEU A 128 0.70 14.37 -7.78
N CYS A 129 -0.10 13.59 -8.50
CA CYS A 129 -1.51 13.88 -8.69
C CYS A 129 -2.33 13.32 -7.51
N TYR A 130 -3.20 14.12 -6.92
CA TYR A 130 -4.10 13.68 -5.85
C TYR A 130 -5.54 13.89 -6.29
N THR A 131 -6.39 12.89 -6.05
CA THR A 131 -7.84 12.98 -6.24
C THR A 131 -8.56 12.62 -4.95
N PHE A 132 -9.59 13.39 -4.61
CA PHE A 132 -10.36 13.23 -3.37
C PHE A 132 -11.79 12.71 -3.61
N PHE A 133 -12.15 12.45 -4.86
CA PHE A 133 -13.47 11.97 -5.29
C PHE A 133 -13.43 10.55 -5.83
#